data_AF-A0A1A8IAC2-F1
#
_entry.id   AF-A0A1A8IAC2-F1
#
_cell.length_a   1.000
_cell.length_b   1.000
_cell.length_c   1.000
_cell.angle_alpha   90.00
_cell.angle_beta   90.00
_cell.angle_gamma   90.00
#
_symmetry.space_group_name_H-M   'P 1'
#
loop_
_entity.id
_entity.type
_entity.pdbx_description
1 polymer ?
#
loop_
_entity_poly.entity_id
_entity_poly.type
_entity_poly.pdbx_seq_one_letter_code
_entity_poly.pdbx_strand_id
1 'polypeptide(L)'
;MIIMGRTPQRDQKDEKKGRRSSIPAGSALDKSNEPFSWEEYLRETSSTAASPSCFKQSRVPPANDFKAGMKLEARDPRNSNSVCIATVM
;
A
#
# COMPACT_ATOMS: atom_id res chain seq x y z
N MET A 1 -35.05 -12.70 -39.49
CA MET A 1 -34.67 -11.87 -40.65
C MET A 1 -33.56 -10.94 -40.19
N ILE A 2 -32.32 -11.25 -40.59
CA ILE A 2 -31.44 -10.49 -41.52
C ILE A 2 -30.70 -9.31 -40.81
N ILE A 3 -29.40 -9.01 -40.95
CA ILE A 3 -28.12 -9.61 -41.37
C ILE A 3 -27.04 -8.58 -40.90
N MET A 4 -25.89 -9.10 -40.44
CA MET A 4 -24.49 -8.59 -40.48
C MET A 4 -24.17 -7.09 -40.72
N GLY A 5 -23.21 -6.59 -39.93
CA GLY A 5 -22.27 -5.54 -40.33
C GLY A 5 -20.94 -5.64 -39.58
N ARG A 6 -19.88 -6.07 -40.28
CA ARG A 6 -18.47 -6.23 -39.83
C ARG A 6 -17.76 -4.86 -39.66
N THR A 7 -16.69 -4.87 -38.86
CA THR A 7 -15.71 -3.80 -38.56
C THR A 7 -14.95 -3.24 -39.79
N PRO A 8 -14.18 -2.15 -39.63
CA PRO A 8 -12.73 -2.37 -39.65
C PRO A 8 -11.94 -1.58 -38.60
N GLN A 9 -10.86 -2.22 -38.15
CA GLN A 9 -9.74 -1.67 -37.41
C GLN A 9 -8.94 -0.70 -38.29
N ARG A 10 -8.36 0.36 -37.71
CA ARG A 10 -7.25 1.12 -38.33
C ARG A 10 -6.06 1.12 -37.38
N ASP A 11 -4.98 0.51 -37.83
CA ASP A 11 -3.63 0.70 -37.34
C ASP A 11 -3.18 2.15 -37.57
N GLN A 12 -2.48 2.73 -36.60
CA GLN A 12 -1.44 3.72 -36.89
C GLN A 12 -0.17 3.26 -36.18
N LYS A 13 0.80 2.90 -37.02
CA LYS A 13 2.16 2.48 -36.69
C LYS A 13 3.10 3.64 -37.05
N ASP A 14 4.05 3.87 -36.13
CA ASP A 14 5.31 4.62 -36.22
C ASP A 14 5.29 6.14 -36.45
N GLU A 15 5.76 6.91 -35.44
CA GLU A 15 6.93 7.78 -35.66
C GLU A 15 7.72 8.02 -34.35
N LYS A 16 9.01 7.74 -34.44
CA LYS A 16 10.04 7.84 -33.43
C LYS A 16 10.62 9.26 -33.46
N LYS A 17 10.49 10.05 -32.39
CA LYS A 17 11.28 11.28 -32.25
C LYS A 17 11.91 11.37 -30.86
N GLY A 18 13.21 11.08 -30.83
CA GLY A 18 14.02 11.08 -29.62
C GLY A 18 14.37 12.48 -29.10
N ARG A 19 14.84 12.45 -27.85
CA ARG A 19 15.69 13.43 -27.14
C ARG A 19 15.12 14.85 -26.93
N ARG A 20 14.89 15.19 -25.66
CA ARG A 20 15.82 16.02 -24.85
C ARG A 20 15.46 15.88 -23.38
N SER A 21 16.30 15.19 -22.63
CA SER A 21 16.34 15.25 -21.18
C SER A 21 16.85 16.63 -20.78
N SER A 22 15.94 17.57 -20.54
CA SER A 22 16.25 18.78 -19.81
C SER A 22 15.94 18.52 -18.34
N ILE A 23 16.94 18.08 -17.58
CA ILE A 23 16.89 18.13 -16.12
C ILE A 23 17.11 19.60 -15.74
N PRO A 24 16.15 20.30 -15.10
CA PRO A 24 16.48 21.53 -14.41
C PRO A 24 17.12 21.13 -13.09
N ALA A 25 18.39 21.49 -12.93
CA ALA A 25 19.03 21.56 -11.63
C ALA A 25 18.28 22.61 -10.79
N GLY A 26 17.98 22.25 -9.54
CA GLY A 26 17.60 23.21 -8.50
C GLY A 26 16.13 23.20 -8.10
N SER A 27 15.77 22.29 -7.20
CA SER A 27 15.42 22.70 -5.84
C SER A 27 15.29 21.45 -4.98
N ALA A 28 16.14 21.34 -3.96
CA ALA A 28 15.81 20.55 -2.77
C ALA A 28 14.68 21.29 -2.06
N LEU A 29 13.50 21.31 -2.69
CA LEU A 29 12.30 21.89 -2.15
C LEU A 29 11.80 20.89 -1.11
N ASP A 30 11.80 21.35 0.13
CA ASP A 30 11.11 20.82 1.30
C ASP A 30 10.29 19.54 1.06
N LYS A 31 10.96 18.38 1.05
CA LYS A 31 10.32 17.06 0.91
C LYS A 31 9.48 16.68 2.15
N SER A 32 9.40 17.53 3.18
CA SER A 32 8.78 17.18 4.46
C SER A 32 7.25 17.20 4.43
N ASN A 33 6.63 17.79 3.41
CA ASN A 33 5.18 17.94 3.31
C ASN A 33 4.54 17.15 2.14
N GLU A 34 5.33 16.41 1.36
CA GLU A 34 4.81 15.50 0.33
C GLU A 34 4.39 14.17 0.96
N PRO A 35 3.28 13.55 0.50
CA PRO A 35 2.88 12.24 0.98
C PRO A 35 3.95 11.20 0.66
N PHE A 36 4.28 10.37 1.65
CA PHE A 36 5.28 9.31 1.48
C PHE A 36 4.81 8.24 0.48
N SER A 37 5.67 7.90 -0.49
CA SER A 37 5.46 6.78 -1.44
C SER A 37 6.43 5.64 -1.16
N TRP A 38 5.88 4.45 -0.93
CA TRP A 38 6.68 3.22 -0.77
C TRP A 38 7.44 2.87 -2.05
N GLU A 39 6.86 3.12 -3.23
CA GLU A 39 7.47 2.84 -4.52
C GLU A 39 8.73 3.68 -4.75
N GLU A 40 8.67 4.98 -4.43
CA GLU A 40 9.83 5.87 -4.52
C GLU A 40 10.90 5.47 -3.50
N TYR A 41 10.51 5.20 -2.25
CA TYR A 41 11.43 4.80 -1.19
C TYR A 41 12.20 3.52 -1.53
N LEU A 42 11.50 2.48 -2.00
CA LEU A 42 12.13 1.21 -2.36
C LEU A 42 13.08 1.37 -3.56
N ARG A 43 12.73 2.23 -4.53
CA ARG A 43 13.60 2.57 -5.66
C ARG A 43 14.84 3.34 -5.21
N GLU A 44 14.68 4.36 -4.37
CA GLU A 44 15.79 5.20 -3.87
C GLU A 44 16.76 4.38 -3.02
N THR A 45 16.23 3.49 -2.17
CA THR A 45 17.04 2.64 -1.29
C THR A 45 17.51 1.34 -1.95
N SER A 46 17.15 1.09 -3.21
CA SER A 46 17.41 -0.19 -3.90
C SER A 46 16.97 -1.42 -3.08
N SER A 47 15.87 -1.26 -2.35
CA SER A 47 15.33 -2.29 -1.45
C SER A 47 14.16 -3.02 -2.10
N THR A 48 13.86 -4.21 -1.58
CA THR A 48 12.70 -5.02 -2.00
C THR A 48 11.77 -5.23 -0.81
N ALA A 49 10.47 -5.07 -1.02
CA ALA A 49 9.47 -5.37 -0.01
C ALA A 49 9.53 -6.86 0.38
N ALA A 50 9.35 -7.15 1.68
CA ALA A 50 9.27 -8.54 2.14
C ALA A 50 8.11 -9.27 1.44
N SER A 51 8.34 -10.53 1.05
CA SER A 51 7.30 -11.36 0.45
C SER A 51 6.10 -11.49 1.41
N PRO A 52 4.85 -11.51 0.91
CA PRO A 52 3.68 -11.81 1.74
C PRO A 52 3.80 -13.13 2.52
N SER A 53 4.58 -14.09 2.02
CA SER A 53 4.85 -15.36 2.70
C SER A 53 5.70 -15.22 3.98
N CYS A 54 6.37 -14.09 4.18
CA CYS A 54 7.09 -13.78 5.42
C CYS A 54 6.14 -13.47 6.58
N PHE A 55 4.84 -13.23 6.30
CA PHE A 55 3.85 -12.86 7.29
C PHE A 55 2.93 -14.05 7.59
N LYS A 56 2.81 -14.40 8.88
CA LYS A 56 1.94 -15.50 9.35
C LYS A 56 0.47 -15.09 9.55
N GLN A 57 0.16 -13.80 9.44
CA GLN A 57 -1.21 -13.31 9.62
C GLN A 57 -2.11 -13.81 8.49
N SER A 58 -3.32 -14.23 8.86
CA SER A 58 -4.35 -14.51 7.85
C SER A 58 -4.70 -13.23 7.12
N ARG A 59 -4.84 -13.31 5.78
CA ARG A 59 -5.36 -12.18 4.98
C ARG A 59 -6.77 -11.79 5.38
N VAL A 60 -7.54 -12.77 5.86
CA VAL A 60 -8.89 -12.56 6.38
C VAL A 60 -8.87 -12.96 7.86
N PRO A 61 -8.86 -11.98 8.78
CA PRO A 61 -8.94 -12.27 10.21
C PRO A 61 -10.25 -13.00 10.55
N PRO A 62 -10.23 -13.91 11.53
CA PRO A 62 -11.46 -14.54 12.02
C PRO A 62 -12.38 -13.51 12.67
N ALA A 63 -13.70 -13.75 12.56
CA ALA A 63 -14.70 -12.94 13.24
C ALA A 63 -14.56 -13.08 14.77
N ASN A 64 -14.79 -11.97 15.48
CA ASN A 64 -14.82 -11.90 16.93
C ASN A 64 -15.81 -10.82 17.36
N ASP A 65 -16.17 -10.81 18.66
CA ASP A 65 -17.18 -9.91 19.20
C ASP A 65 -16.61 -8.64 19.86
N PHE A 66 -15.29 -8.43 19.80
CA PHE A 66 -14.67 -7.24 20.37
C PHE A 66 -14.95 -6.01 19.53
N LYS A 67 -15.29 -4.90 20.19
CA LYS A 67 -15.49 -3.59 19.58
C LYS A 67 -14.65 -2.55 20.30
N ALA A 68 -14.10 -1.60 19.55
CA ALA A 68 -13.37 -0.47 20.12
C ALA A 68 -14.21 0.24 21.20
N GLY A 69 -13.58 0.56 22.32
CA GLY A 69 -14.20 1.18 23.49
C GLY A 69 -14.74 0.20 24.55
N MET A 70 -14.87 -1.10 24.25
CA MET A 70 -15.26 -2.10 25.25
C MET A 70 -14.26 -2.16 26.42
N LYS A 71 -14.78 -2.37 27.64
CA LYS A 71 -13.99 -2.58 28.86
C LYS A 71 -13.96 -4.07 29.19
N LEU A 72 -12.80 -4.57 29.62
CA LEU A 72 -12.59 -5.98 29.98
C LEU A 72 -11.52 -6.13 31.05
N GLU A 73 -11.46 -7.30 31.67
CA GLU A 73 -10.38 -7.67 32.58
C GLU A 73 -9.23 -8.34 31.80
N ALA A 74 -8.01 -7.83 31.96
CA ALA A 74 -6.81 -8.37 31.32
C ALA A 74 -5.68 -8.55 32.33
N ARG A 75 -4.84 -9.56 32.10
CA ARG A 75 -3.63 -9.80 32.89
C ARG A 75 -2.59 -8.70 32.63
N ASP A 76 -1.95 -8.15 33.67
CA ASP A 76 -0.85 -7.18 33.46
C ASP A 76 0.41 -7.95 33.01
N PRO A 77 0.97 -7.66 31.82
CA PRO A 77 2.19 -8.33 31.35
C PRO A 77 3.43 -8.01 32.20
N ARG A 78 3.44 -6.91 32.96
CA ARG A 78 4.53 -6.52 33.88
C ARG A 78 4.38 -7.16 35.26
N ASN A 79 3.17 -7.57 35.63
CA ASN A 79 2.89 -8.29 36.86
C ASN A 79 1.90 -9.41 36.56
N SER A 80 2.45 -10.58 36.24
CA SER A 80 1.67 -11.75 35.83
C SER A 80 0.72 -12.27 36.91
N ASN A 81 0.80 -11.81 38.16
CA ASN A 81 -0.16 -12.19 39.21
C ASN A 81 -1.33 -11.21 39.35
N SER A 82 -1.39 -10.15 38.55
CA SER A 82 -2.43 -9.12 38.62
C SER A 82 -3.35 -9.13 37.39
N VAL A 83 -4.60 -8.79 37.63
CA VAL A 83 -5.64 -8.52 36.61
C VAL A 83 -6.07 -7.07 36.74
N CYS A 84 -6.21 -6.38 35.61
CA CYS A 84 -6.55 -4.97 35.54
C CYS A 84 -7.69 -4.73 34.56
N ILE A 85 -8.40 -3.60 34.73
CA ILE A 85 -9.38 -3.14 33.75
C ILE A 85 -8.65 -2.54 32.55
N ALA A 86 -8.93 -3.09 31.36
CA ALA A 86 -8.38 -2.68 30.08
C ALA A 86 -9.49 -2.22 29.12
N THR A 87 -9.08 -1.57 28.02
CA THR A 87 -9.98 -1.08 26.97
C THR A 87 -9.53 -1.62 25.62
N VAL A 88 -10.48 -2.10 24.81
CA VAL A 88 -10.22 -2.41 23.39
C VAL A 88 -10.01 -1.08 22.65
N MET A 89 -8.84 -0.88 22.05
CA MET A 89 -8.47 0.32 21.28
C MET A 89 -8.22 -0.01 19.82
#